data_AF-A0A671P3P2-F1
#
_entry.id   AF-A0A671P3P2-F1
#
_cell.length_a   1.000
_cell.length_b   1.000
_cell.length_c   1.000
_cell.angle_alpha   90.00
_cell.angle_beta   90.00
_cell.angle_gamma   90.00
#
_symmetry.space_group_name_H-M   'P 1'
#
loop_
_entity.id
_entity.type
_entity.pdbx_description
1 polymer ?
#
loop_
_entity_poly.entity_id
_entity_poly.type
_entity_poly.pdbx_seq_one_letter_code
_entity_poly.pdbx_strand_id
1 'polypeptide(L)'
;AKEGRSLKELYLVSCKITDHALIAIGQYSSTIETVDAGWCKEITDQGATQIARSSKSLRYLGLMRCDKVNEETVERLVLQYPHIVFSTVMQDCKRTLERAYQMGWSPNTSTAS
;
A
#
# COMPACT_ATOMS: atom_id res chain seq x y z
N ALA A 1 7.87 14.02 -9.37
CA ALA A 1 7.38 14.15 -10.75
C ALA A 1 6.95 15.60 -10.99
N LYS A 2 7.84 16.46 -11.50
CA LYS A 2 7.47 17.85 -11.85
C LYS A 2 6.86 17.99 -13.25
N GLU A 3 7.02 16.97 -14.08
CA GLU A 3 6.66 17.01 -15.50
C GLU A 3 5.49 16.07 -15.88
N GLY A 4 5.19 15.07 -15.04
CA GLY A 4 4.10 14.10 -15.24
C GLY A 4 2.72 14.66 -14.85
N ARG A 5 2.29 15.76 -15.46
CA ARG A 5 1.07 16.51 -15.06
C ARG A 5 -0.25 15.79 -15.36
N SER A 6 -0.22 14.68 -16.08
CA SER A 6 -1.38 13.85 -16.41
C SER A 6 -1.23 12.41 -15.90
N LEU A 7 -0.11 12.06 -15.28
CA LEU A 7 0.14 10.68 -14.86
C LEU A 7 -0.77 10.34 -13.67
N LYS A 8 -1.52 9.24 -13.81
CA LYS A 8 -2.44 8.72 -12.79
C LYS A 8 -1.91 7.50 -12.07
N GLU A 9 -1.19 6.64 -12.79
CA GLU A 9 -0.74 5.35 -12.29
C GLU A 9 0.76 5.21 -12.51
N LEU A 10 1.45 4.68 -11.51
CA LEU A 10 2.89 4.46 -11.54
C LEU A 10 3.23 3.13 -10.89
N TYR A 11 3.75 2.20 -11.68
CA TYR A 11 4.17 0.88 -11.25
C TYR A 11 5.70 0.81 -11.21
N LEU A 12 6.25 0.55 -10.02
CA LEU A 12 7.69 0.52 -9.71
C LEU A 12 8.09 -0.84 -9.11
N VAL A 13 7.32 -1.89 -9.36
CA VAL A 13 7.53 -3.22 -8.76
C VAL A 13 8.95 -3.72 -9.03
N SER A 14 9.62 -4.20 -7.98
CA SER A 14 11.01 -4.70 -8.01
C SER A 14 12.07 -3.68 -8.45
N CYS A 15 11.74 -2.38 -8.49
CA CYS A 15 12.72 -1.35 -8.78
C CYS A 15 13.67 -1.12 -7.59
N LYS A 16 14.90 -0.68 -7.88
CA LYS A 16 15.88 -0.28 -6.87
C LYS A 16 15.63 1.17 -6.41
N ILE A 17 14.52 1.37 -5.71
CA ILE A 17 14.12 2.67 -5.14
C ILE A 17 14.18 2.64 -3.62
N THR A 18 14.16 3.82 -3.01
CA THR A 18 14.10 4.01 -1.55
C THR A 18 12.91 4.91 -1.21
N ASP A 19 12.68 5.15 0.09
CA ASP A 19 11.65 6.06 0.58
C ASP A 19 11.66 7.45 -0.09
N HIS A 20 12.82 7.92 -0.55
CA HIS A 20 12.96 9.18 -1.30
C HIS A 20 12.04 9.23 -2.52
N ALA A 21 11.84 8.12 -3.22
CA ALA A 21 10.96 8.06 -4.39
C ALA A 21 9.50 8.29 -3.98
N LEU A 22 9.03 7.60 -2.94
CA LEU A 22 7.66 7.74 -2.43
C LEU A 22 7.41 9.15 -1.87
N ILE A 23 8.37 9.69 -1.11
CA ILE A 23 8.33 11.07 -0.59
C ILE A 23 8.22 12.07 -1.74
N ALA A 24 9.07 11.95 -2.77
CA ALA A 24 9.05 12.84 -3.92
C ALA A 24 7.74 12.74 -4.73
N ILE A 25 7.13 11.55 -4.81
CA ILE A 25 5.82 11.38 -5.42
C ILE A 25 4.76 12.14 -4.60
N GLY A 26 4.70 11.91 -3.29
CA GLY A 26 3.70 12.54 -2.43
C GLY A 26 3.85 14.07 -2.35
N GLN A 27 5.07 14.59 -2.43
CA GLN A 27 5.31 16.04 -2.37
C GLN A 27 5.07 16.76 -3.69
N TYR A 28 5.42 16.15 -4.82
CA TYR A 28 5.48 16.87 -6.10
C TYR A 28 4.40 16.46 -7.10
N SER A 29 3.75 15.31 -6.92
CA SER A 29 2.66 14.89 -7.79
C SER A 29 1.31 15.30 -7.19
N SER A 30 0.47 15.94 -8.01
CA SER A 30 -0.91 16.27 -7.67
C SER A 30 -1.93 15.42 -8.42
N THR A 31 -1.49 14.48 -9.26
CA THR A 31 -2.36 13.71 -10.15
C THR A 31 -2.27 12.20 -9.96
N ILE A 32 -1.15 11.68 -9.46
CA ILE A 32 -0.97 10.24 -9.29
C ILE A 32 -1.93 9.74 -8.20
N GLU A 33 -2.75 8.77 -8.56
CA GLU A 33 -3.73 8.10 -7.72
C GLU A 33 -3.25 6.72 -7.31
N THR A 34 -2.48 6.04 -8.17
CA THR A 34 -1.98 4.68 -7.95
C THR A 34 -0.46 4.67 -7.95
N VAL A 35 0.14 4.18 -6.86
CA VAL A 35 1.57 3.88 -6.80
C VAL A 35 1.74 2.44 -6.34
N ASP A 36 2.42 1.61 -7.13
CA ASP A 36 2.80 0.26 -6.72
C ASP A 36 4.31 0.17 -6.58
N ALA A 37 4.79 -0.01 -5.36
CA ALA A 37 6.19 -0.18 -5.01
C ALA A 37 6.47 -1.60 -4.49
N GLY A 38 5.67 -2.60 -4.88
CA GLY A 38 5.87 -3.97 -4.46
C GLY A 38 7.28 -4.50 -4.71
N TRP A 39 7.76 -5.37 -3.83
CA TRP A 39 9.09 -6.00 -3.88
C TRP A 39 10.28 -5.02 -3.84
N CYS A 40 10.05 -3.75 -3.51
CA CYS A 40 11.11 -2.76 -3.33
C CYS A 40 11.71 -2.88 -1.92
N LYS A 41 12.90 -3.47 -1.83
CA LYS A 41 13.55 -3.89 -0.56
C LYS A 41 13.91 -2.76 0.40
N GLU A 42 14.04 -1.53 -0.11
CA GLU A 42 14.47 -0.35 0.65
C GLU A 42 13.32 0.63 0.93
N ILE A 43 12.08 0.17 0.77
CA ILE A 43 10.89 0.91 1.22
C ILE A 43 10.60 0.53 2.68
N THR A 44 10.37 1.54 3.51
CA THR A 44 10.12 1.39 4.95
C THR A 44 8.81 2.07 5.37
N ASP A 45 8.47 1.93 6.65
CA ASP A 45 7.40 2.67 7.31
C ASP A 45 7.45 4.18 7.03
N GLN A 46 8.64 4.75 6.93
CA GLN A 46 8.83 6.18 6.68
C GLN A 46 8.34 6.58 5.29
N GLY A 47 8.70 5.83 4.24
CA GLY A 47 8.24 6.10 2.88
C GLY A 47 6.72 5.98 2.75
N ALA A 48 6.14 4.90 3.29
CA ALA A 48 4.70 4.65 3.30
C ALA A 48 3.92 5.76 4.03
N THR A 49 4.39 6.16 5.21
CA THR A 49 3.76 7.21 6.01
C THR A 49 3.84 8.57 5.31
N GLN A 50 5.01 8.93 4.76
CA GLN A 50 5.19 10.24 4.14
C GLN A 50 4.37 10.40 2.86
N ILE A 51 4.30 9.38 2.01
CA ILE A 51 3.48 9.48 0.78
C ILE A 51 1.99 9.57 1.11
N ALA A 52 1.49 8.79 2.08
CA ALA A 52 0.10 8.84 2.51
C ALA A 52 -0.27 10.21 3.11
N ARG A 53 0.66 10.82 3.87
CA ARG A 53 0.47 12.14 4.48
C ARG A 53 0.53 13.29 3.49
N SER A 54 1.47 13.25 2.54
CA SER A 54 1.76 14.39 1.66
C SER A 54 0.94 14.38 0.37
N SER A 55 0.58 13.21 -0.15
CA SER A 55 -0.18 13.12 -1.39
C SER A 55 -1.63 13.52 -1.21
N LYS A 56 -2.14 14.35 -2.13
CA LYS A 56 -3.55 14.79 -2.15
C LYS A 56 -4.41 13.94 -3.07
N SER A 57 -3.79 13.27 -4.04
CA SER A 57 -4.47 12.49 -5.06
C SER A 57 -4.39 10.99 -4.83
N LEU A 58 -3.48 10.50 -3.98
CA LEU A 58 -3.29 9.05 -3.78
C LEU A 58 -4.59 8.36 -3.36
N ARG A 59 -4.85 7.20 -3.95
CA ARG A 59 -6.00 6.31 -3.69
C ARG A 59 -5.55 4.86 -3.51
N TYR A 60 -4.42 4.47 -4.10
CA TYR A 60 -3.87 3.13 -3.97
C TYR A 60 -2.36 3.19 -3.73
N LEU A 61 -1.89 2.45 -2.73
CA LEU A 61 -0.48 2.24 -2.43
C LEU A 61 -0.18 0.75 -2.30
N GLY A 62 0.52 0.21 -3.30
CA GLY A 62 1.03 -1.15 -3.32
C GLY A 62 2.37 -1.26 -2.57
N LEU A 63 2.40 -2.07 -1.52
CA LEU A 63 3.56 -2.36 -0.67
C LEU A 63 3.78 -3.87 -0.52
N MET A 64 3.30 -4.64 -1.50
CA MET A 64 3.43 -6.10 -1.52
C MET A 64 4.90 -6.50 -1.35
N ARG A 65 5.24 -7.27 -0.31
CA ARG A 65 6.62 -7.74 -0.06
C ARG A 65 7.66 -6.61 0.12
N CYS A 66 7.21 -5.45 0.62
CA CYS A 66 8.10 -4.44 1.20
C CYS A 66 8.40 -4.83 2.66
N ASP A 67 9.29 -5.82 2.85
CA ASP A 67 9.46 -6.51 4.14
C ASP A 67 9.99 -5.61 5.29
N LYS A 68 10.41 -4.37 5.02
CA LYS A 68 10.79 -3.36 6.02
C LYS A 68 9.62 -2.42 6.40
N VAL A 69 8.42 -2.68 5.90
CA VAL A 69 7.18 -2.01 6.30
C VAL A 69 6.48 -2.91 7.31
N ASN A 70 6.29 -2.41 8.53
CA ASN A 70 5.63 -3.14 9.61
C ASN A 70 4.12 -3.11 9.43
N GLU A 71 3.48 -4.24 9.73
CA GLU A 71 2.02 -4.36 9.61
C GLU A 71 1.28 -3.38 10.55
N GLU A 72 1.79 -3.14 11.76
CA GLU A 72 1.21 -2.16 12.70
C GLU A 72 1.16 -0.75 12.10
N THR A 73 2.20 -0.36 11.35
CA THR A 73 2.23 0.91 10.63
C THR A 73 1.14 0.94 9.57
N VAL A 74 0.98 -0.14 8.79
CA VAL A 74 -0.04 -0.23 7.75
C VAL A 74 -1.45 -0.16 8.34
N GLU A 75 -1.72 -0.88 9.44
CA GLU A 75 -3.01 -0.85 10.13
C GLU A 75 -3.36 0.57 10.60
N ARG A 76 -2.39 1.28 11.18
CA ARG A 76 -2.55 2.68 11.58
C ARG A 76 -2.84 3.59 10.39
N LEU A 77 -2.13 3.40 9.28
CA LEU A 77 -2.32 4.21 8.07
C LEU A 77 -3.69 3.96 7.43
N VAL A 78 -4.18 2.71 7.41
CA VAL A 78 -5.53 2.38 6.93
C VAL A 78 -6.60 3.12 7.75
N LEU A 79 -6.45 3.18 9.07
CA LEU A 79 -7.37 3.91 9.95
C LEU A 79 -7.30 5.43 9.75
N GLN A 80 -6.09 5.96 9.60
CA GLN A 80 -5.87 7.41 9.47
C GLN A 80 -6.23 7.95 8.08
N TYR A 81 -6.09 7.14 7.04
CA TYR A 81 -6.28 7.53 5.64
C TYR A 81 -7.27 6.58 4.94
N PRO A 82 -8.57 6.59 5.31
CA PRO A 82 -9.56 5.62 4.82
C PRO A 82 -9.88 5.73 3.31
N HIS A 83 -9.44 6.81 2.65
CA HIS A 83 -9.58 7.00 1.21
C HIS A 83 -8.44 6.38 0.40
N ILE A 84 -7.42 5.83 1.07
CA ILE A 84 -6.26 5.17 0.45
C ILE A 84 -6.36 3.67 0.73
N VAL A 85 -6.32 2.88 -0.34
CA VAL A 85 -6.18 1.43 -0.26
C VAL A 85 -4.71 1.09 -0.13
N PHE A 86 -4.32 0.58 1.04
CA PHE A 86 -3.01 -0.02 1.25
C PHE A 86 -3.08 -1.50 0.89
N SER A 87 -2.23 -1.92 -0.07
CA SER A 87 -2.15 -3.30 -0.54
C SER A 87 -0.84 -3.92 -0.04
N THR A 88 -0.97 -4.80 0.94
CA THR A 88 0.08 -5.69 1.45
C THR A 88 -0.44 -7.12 1.40
N VAL A 89 0.43 -8.11 1.62
CA VAL A 89 0.01 -9.51 1.73
C VAL A 89 -1.12 -9.66 2.76
N MET A 90 -0.92 -9.12 3.97
CA MET A 90 -1.87 -9.26 5.07
C MET A 90 -3.18 -8.52 4.83
N GLN A 91 -3.11 -7.28 4.34
CA GLN A 91 -4.31 -6.48 4.07
C GLN A 91 -5.17 -7.11 2.96
N ASP A 92 -4.55 -7.61 1.89
CA ASP A 92 -5.28 -8.23 0.78
C ASP A 92 -5.85 -9.61 1.18
N CYS A 93 -5.11 -10.39 1.97
CA CYS A 93 -5.63 -11.62 2.57
C CYS A 93 -6.82 -11.35 3.48
N LYS A 94 -6.72 -10.36 4.38
CA LYS A 94 -7.82 -9.97 5.29
C LYS A 94 -9.07 -9.57 4.51
N ARG A 95 -8.93 -8.69 3.50
CA ARG A 95 -10.04 -8.27 2.64
C ARG A 95 -10.70 -9.44 1.91
N THR A 96 -9.89 -10.39 1.45
CA THR A 96 -10.38 -11.59 0.76
C THR A 96 -11.13 -12.51 1.73
N LEU A 97 -10.60 -12.74 2.94
CA LEU A 97 -11.23 -13.53 3.98
C LEU A 97 -12.56 -12.91 4.44
N GLU A 98 -12.59 -11.60 4.67
CA GLU A 98 -13.82 -10.88 5.03
C GLU A 98 -14.93 -11.07 3.99
N ARG A 99 -14.59 -10.99 2.70
CA ARG A 99 -15.52 -11.27 1.61
C ARG A 99 -15.98 -12.73 1.60
N ALA A 100 -15.07 -13.67 1.83
CA ALA A 100 -15.42 -15.09 1.91
C ALA A 100 -16.42 -15.35 3.06
N TYR A 101 -16.16 -14.79 4.24
CA TYR A 101 -17.08 -14.88 5.38
C TYR A 101 -18.46 -14.30 5.08
N GLN A 102 -18.52 -13.16 4.39
CA GLN A 102 -19.79 -12.55 3.95
C GLN A 102 -20.56 -13.44 2.97
N MET A 103 -19.86 -14.29 2.21
CA MET A 103 -20.47 -15.29 1.31
C MET A 103 -20.79 -16.62 2.01
N GLY A 104 -20.63 -16.70 3.33
CA GLY A 104 -20.94 -17.89 4.12
C GLY A 104 -19.86 -18.97 4.11
N TRP A 105 -18.66 -18.68 3.59
CA TRP A 105 -17.51 -19.55 3.80
C TRP A 105 -17.11 -19.53 5.27
N SER A 106 -16.77 -20.69 5.84
CA SER A 106 -16.13 -20.81 7.13
C SER A 106 -14.90 -21.71 7.01
N PRO A 107 -13.85 -21.51 7.83
CA PRO A 107 -12.70 -22.38 7.79
C PRO A 107 -13.14 -23.75 8.30
N ASN A 108 -12.81 -24.82 7.59
CA ASN A 108 -13.07 -26.18 8.09
C ASN A 108 -12.26 -26.40 9.37
N THR A 109 -12.90 -26.30 10.53
CA THR A 109 -12.30 -26.69 11.81
C THR A 109 -12.34 -28.21 11.91
N SER A 110 -11.48 -28.89 11.16
CA SER A 110 -11.25 -30.32 11.30
C SER A 110 -9.80 -30.55 11.72
N THR A 111 -9.64 -31.11 12.91
CA THR A 111 -8.40 -31.56 13.58
C THR A 111 -7.55 -30.52 14.31
N ALA A 112 -7.77 -30.42 15.62
CA ALA A 112 -6.73 -30.72 16.61
C ALA A 112 -7.44 -31.36 17.82
N SER A 113 -7.36 -32.69 17.88
CA SER A 113 -7.64 -33.50 19.08
C SER A 113 -6.46 -33.38 20.05
#